data_AF-A0A3B9BP14-F1
#
_entry.id   AF-A0A3B9BP14-F1
#
_cell.length_a   1.000
_cell.length_b   1.000
_cell.length_c   1.000
_cell.angle_alpha   90.00
_cell.angle_beta   90.00
_cell.angle_gamma   90.00
#
_symmetry.space_group_name_H-M   'P 1'
#
loop_
_entity.id
_entity.type
_entity.pdbx_description
1 polymer ?
#
loop_
_entity_poly.entity_id
_entity_poly.type
_entity_poly.pdbx_seq_one_letter_code
_entity_poly.pdbx_strand_id
1 'polypeptide(L)'
;MYTTGRLTSEMVIKCALMGIPVLASRSGFTAWGVEIAKQVGLTLIGRMRGRRFMCLAGADRLNWDADPSAIADDKVIRRSSDE
;
A
#
# COMPACT_ATOMS: atom_id res chain seq x y z
N MET A 1 9.84 1.07 1.23
CA MET A 1 9.50 2.33 1.94
C MET A 1 8.06 2.27 2.42
N TYR A 2 7.82 2.73 3.65
CA TYR A 2 6.50 2.85 4.24
C TYR A 2 6.16 4.32 4.50
N THR A 3 4.95 4.75 4.17
CA THR A 3 4.47 6.11 4.42
C THR A 3 3.03 6.14 4.92
N THR A 4 2.64 7.22 5.59
CA THR A 4 1.24 7.48 5.97
C THR A 4 0.49 8.31 4.93
N GLY A 5 1.19 8.91 3.96
CA GLY A 5 0.61 9.72 2.90
C GLY A 5 -0.06 8.91 1.80
N ARG A 6 -0.86 9.57 0.96
CA ARG A 6 -1.45 8.95 -0.24
C ARG A 6 -0.37 8.57 -1.25
N LEU A 7 -0.58 7.45 -1.93
CA LEU A 7 0.29 6.99 -3.02
C LEU A 7 -0.15 7.66 -4.33
N THR A 8 0.24 8.93 -4.48
CA THR A 8 0.04 9.69 -5.73
C THR A 8 1.12 9.34 -6.75
N SER A 9 0.93 9.75 -8.00
CA SER A 9 1.90 9.53 -9.07
C SER A 9 3.28 10.10 -8.75
N GLU A 10 3.37 11.30 -8.16
CA GLU A 10 4.65 11.85 -7.72
C GLU A 10 5.34 10.99 -6.67
N MET A 11 4.60 10.46 -5.70
CA MET A 11 5.17 9.59 -4.66
C MET A 11 5.77 8.33 -5.27
N VAL A 12 5.05 7.73 -6.23
CA VAL A 12 5.50 6.54 -6.96
C VAL A 12 6.73 6.85 -7.82
N ILE A 13 6.71 7.94 -8.61
CA ILE A 13 7.84 8.35 -9.46
C ILE A 13 9.09 8.60 -8.60
N LYS A 14 8.97 9.36 -7.51
CA LYS A 14 10.09 9.63 -6.59
C LYS A 14 10.68 8.32 -6.06
N CYS A 15 9.84 7.37 -5.64
CA CYS A 15 10.31 6.07 -5.14
C CYS A 15 10.99 5.23 -6.22
N ALA A 16 10.43 5.19 -7.44
CA ALA A 16 11.03 4.47 -8.57
C ALA A 16 12.40 5.03 -8.94
N LEU A 17 12.54 6.36 -9.01
CA LEU A 17 13.83 7.03 -9.29
C LEU A 17 14.88 6.79 -8.20
N MET A 18 14.45 6.65 -6.95
CA MET A 18 15.34 6.28 -5.84
C MET A 18 15.65 4.77 -5.78
N GLY A 19 15.16 3.97 -6.74
CA GLY A 19 15.39 2.53 -6.76
C GLY A 19 14.69 1.77 -5.64
N ILE A 20 13.62 2.31 -5.06
CA ILE A 20 12.87 1.65 -3.99
C ILE A 20 11.94 0.59 -4.61
N PRO A 21 12.12 -0.71 -4.32
CA PRO A 21 11.37 -1.77 -4.99
C PRO A 21 9.94 -1.93 -4.47
N VAL A 22 9.66 -1.50 -3.24
CA VAL A 22 8.35 -1.64 -2.58
C VAL A 22 7.94 -0.33 -1.91
N LEU A 23 6.74 0.17 -2.22
CA LEU A 23 6.11 1.32 -1.56
C LEU A 23 4.79 0.91 -0.92
N ALA A 24 4.71 1.04 0.39
CA ALA A 24 3.52 0.68 1.18
C ALA A 24 2.93 1.89 1.92
N SER A 25 1.60 1.97 1.98
CA SER A 25 0.91 2.99 2.77
C SER A 25 -0.41 2.51 3.38
N ARG A 26 -0.73 3.06 4.56
CA ARG A 26 -2.04 2.89 5.22
C ARG A 26 -3.14 3.80 4.65
N SER A 27 -2.78 4.68 3.72
CA SER A 27 -3.67 5.64 3.05
C SER A 27 -4.11 5.14 1.66
N GLY A 28 -4.89 5.95 0.96
CA GLY A 28 -5.33 5.66 -0.40
C GLY A 28 -4.26 5.88 -1.47
N PHE A 29 -4.62 5.58 -2.71
CA PHE A 29 -3.78 5.63 -3.90
C PHE A 29 -4.57 6.25 -5.07
N THR A 30 -3.88 6.74 -6.09
CA THR A 30 -4.51 7.21 -7.34
C THR A 30 -4.40 6.15 -8.43
N ALA A 31 -5.38 6.10 -9.34
CA ALA A 31 -5.34 5.19 -10.49
C ALA A 31 -4.04 5.38 -11.31
N TRP A 32 -3.68 6.65 -11.57
CA TRP A 32 -2.44 6.96 -12.29
C TRP A 32 -1.17 6.53 -11.53
N GLY A 33 -1.17 6.59 -10.19
CA GLY A 33 -0.05 6.10 -9.39
C GLY A 33 0.12 4.59 -9.47
N VAL A 34 -1.00 3.85 -9.49
CA VAL A 34 -1.00 2.40 -9.70
C VAL A 34 -0.46 2.05 -11.08
N GLU A 35 -0.88 2.77 -12.12
CA GLU A 35 -0.45 2.49 -13.50
C GLU A 35 1.06 2.69 -13.67
N ILE A 36 1.60 3.80 -13.16
CA ILE A 36 3.05 4.04 -13.17
C ILE A 36 3.79 2.93 -12.42
N ALA A 37 3.31 2.52 -11.24
CA ALA A 37 3.96 1.47 -10.45
C ALA A 37 4.08 0.15 -11.22
N LYS A 38 3.05 -0.22 -12.00
CA LYS A 38 3.09 -1.40 -12.88
C LYS A 38 4.14 -1.24 -13.98
N GLN A 39 4.16 -0.09 -14.66
CA GLN A 39 5.09 0.18 -15.77
C GLN A 39 6.56 0.13 -15.33
N VAL A 40 6.86 0.67 -14.14
CA VAL A 40 8.23 0.74 -13.62
C VAL A 40 8.64 -0.49 -12.81
N GLY A 41 7.75 -1.48 -12.64
CA GLY A 41 8.03 -2.68 -11.85
C GLY A 41 8.13 -2.43 -10.34
N LEU A 42 7.53 -1.37 -9.82
CA LEU A 42 7.49 -1.08 -8.38
C LEU A 42 6.32 -1.82 -7.72
N THR A 43 6.58 -2.55 -6.64
CA THR A 43 5.52 -3.16 -5.84
C THR A 43 4.80 -2.09 -5.02
N LEU A 44 3.50 -1.95 -5.22
CA LEU A 44 2.70 -0.88 -4.61
C LEU A 44 1.62 -1.46 -3.71
N ILE A 45 1.64 -1.09 -2.42
CA ILE A 45 0.70 -1.60 -1.42
C ILE A 45 -0.06 -0.42 -0.80
N GLY A 46 -1.39 -0.43 -0.91
CA GLY A 46 -2.27 0.60 -0.37
C GLY A 46 -3.24 0.08 0.69
N ARG A 47 -3.87 1.01 1.41
CA ARG A 47 -4.91 0.73 2.42
C ARG A 47 -4.52 -0.33 3.46
N MET A 48 -3.24 -0.42 3.79
CA MET A 48 -2.73 -1.38 4.78
C MET A 48 -3.28 -1.08 6.18
N ARG A 49 -4.01 -2.03 6.77
CA ARG A 49 -4.65 -1.95 8.10
C ARG A 49 -4.77 -3.36 8.70
N GLY A 50 -4.22 -3.55 9.90
CA GLY A 50 -4.20 -4.84 10.59
C GLY A 50 -3.77 -5.99 9.68
N ARG A 51 -4.66 -6.98 9.54
CA ARG A 51 -4.49 -8.19 8.73
C ARG A 51 -4.72 -8.00 7.22
N ARG A 52 -5.03 -6.78 6.76
CA ARG A 52 -5.51 -6.52 5.39
C ARG A 52 -4.70 -5.43 4.71
N PHE A 53 -4.46 -5.62 3.42
CA PHE A 53 -3.90 -4.60 2.53
C PHE A 53 -4.35 -4.87 1.10
N MET A 54 -4.12 -3.92 0.20
CA MET A 54 -4.29 -4.14 -1.23
C MET A 54 -2.93 -4.07 -1.91
N CYS A 55 -2.54 -5.16 -2.56
CA CYS A 55 -1.43 -5.17 -3.51
C CYS A 55 -1.93 -4.68 -4.87
N LEU A 56 -1.43 -3.54 -5.32
CA LEU A 56 -1.89 -2.82 -6.52
C LEU A 56 -0.99 -3.09 -7.73
N ALA A 57 0.27 -3.41 -7.48
CA ALA A 57 1.28 -3.78 -8.47
C ALA A 57 2.32 -4.69 -7.82
N GLY A 58 2.90 -5.61 -8.59
CA GLY A 58 4.00 -6.47 -8.13
C GLY A 58 3.59 -7.59 -7.18
N ALA A 59 2.40 -8.16 -7.34
CA ALA A 59 1.88 -9.24 -6.49
C ALA A 59 2.70 -10.54 -6.62
N ASP A 60 3.31 -10.75 -7.78
CA ASP A 60 4.27 -11.82 -8.09
C ASP A 60 5.52 -11.80 -7.20
N ARG A 61 5.85 -10.63 -6.63
CA ARG A 61 7.00 -10.45 -5.73
C ARG A 61 6.66 -10.60 -4.26
N LEU A 62 5.40 -10.89 -3.92
CA LEU A 62 4.97 -11.10 -2.54
C LEU A 62 4.98 -12.59 -2.21
N ASN A 63 5.61 -12.93 -1.08
CA ASN A 63 5.44 -14.23 -0.45
C ASN A 63 4.18 -14.19 0.43
N TRP A 64 3.25 -15.13 0.22
CA TRP A 64 1.96 -15.20 0.90
C TRP A 64 1.98 -16.29 1.98
N ASP A 65 2.95 -16.21 2.88
CA ASP A 65 3.22 -17.19 3.94
C ASP A 65 2.71 -16.75 5.32
N ALA A 66 2.20 -15.53 5.42
CA ALA A 66 1.66 -15.01 6.67
C ALA A 66 0.33 -15.70 7.06
N ASP A 67 0.24 -16.20 8.29
CA ASP A 67 -1.00 -16.67 8.90
C ASP A 67 -1.79 -15.47 9.47
N PRO A 68 -2.95 -15.11 8.88
CA PRO A 68 -3.74 -13.99 9.36
C PRO A 68 -4.31 -14.23 10.76
N SER A 69 -4.49 -15.48 11.19
CA SER A 69 -5.11 -15.81 12.47
C SER A 69 -4.24 -15.43 13.67
N ALA A 70 -2.92 -15.39 13.49
CA ALA A 70 -1.92 -15.08 14.52
C ALA A 70 -1.73 -13.56 14.78
N ILE A 71 -2.23 -12.68 13.90
CA ILE A 71 -2.03 -11.22 13.98
C ILE A 71 -3.17 -10.60 14.80
N ALA A 72 -2.98 -9.68 15.73
CA ALA A 72 -4.13 -9.06 16.41
C ALA A 72 -5.04 -8.25 15.45
N ASP A 73 -6.35 -8.27 15.66
CA ASP A 73 -7.26 -7.40 14.90
C ASP A 73 -7.03 -5.92 15.26
N ASP A 74 -7.07 -5.05 14.24
CA ASP A 74 -7.03 -3.60 14.46
C ASP A 74 -8.28 -3.19 15.25
N LYS A 75 -8.10 -2.47 16.38
CA LYS A 75 -9.23 -1.84 17.08
C LYS A 75 -9.94 -0.93 16.10
N VAL A 76 -11.18 -1.27 15.71
CA VAL A 76 -12.00 -0.44 14.83
C VAL A 76 -12.26 0.88 15.54
N ILE A 77 -11.47 1.91 15.24
CA ILE A 77 -11.80 3.29 15.60
C ILE A 77 -12.98 3.67 14.69
N ARG A 78 -14.20 3.40 15.16
CA ARG A 78 -15.42 3.98 14.58
C ARG A 78 -15.22 5.49 14.66
N ARG A 79 -15.03 6.17 13.53
CA ARG A 79 -15.26 7.61 13.51
C ARG A 79 -16.76 7.77 13.78
N SER A 80 -17.13 8.51 14.83
CA SER A 80 -18.50 9.01 14.91
C SER A 80 -18.73 9.79 13.62
N SER A 81 -19.77 9.41 12.91
CA SER A 81 -20.40 10.32 11.96
C SER A 81 -21.04 11.39 12.84
N ASP A 82 -20.34 12.48 13.09
CA ASP A 82 -20.99 13.68 13.59
C ASP A 82 -21.86 14.22 12.44
N GLU A 83 -23.13 14.46 12.77
CA GLU A 83 -24.22 14.94 11.90
C GLU A 83 -23.85 16.16 11.03
#